data_AF-A0A926CSS5-F1
#
_entry.id   AF-A0A926CSS5-F1
#
_cell.length_a   1.000
_cell.length_b   1.000
_cell.length_c   1.000
_cell.angle_alpha   90.00
_cell.angle_beta   90.00
_cell.angle_gamma   90.00
#
_symmetry.space_group_name_H-M   'P 1'
#
loop_
_entity.id
_entity.type
_entity.pdbx_description
1 polymer ?
#
loop_
_entity_poly.entity_id
_entity_poly.type
_entity_poly.pdbx_seq_one_letter_code
_entity_poly.pdbx_strand_id
1 'polypeptide(L)'
;MPAARIAAQWRIDQRHERWIETLVALAQHDDEAGEWIADHHLTDSGAPLDFMLNKKPALHQPWLVTQNLQYKGQWAALLISMHMVFLYEPLQDEDPKFKTFLVEQLKLQKSWRLALKVSKKEV
;
A
#
# COMPACT_ATOMS: atom_id res chain seq x y z
N MET A 1 7.89 7.08 -11.66
CA MET A 1 7.38 8.44 -11.33
C MET A 1 6.61 8.31 -10.02
N PRO A 2 6.88 9.11 -8.98
CA PRO A 2 6.24 8.98 -7.67
C PRO A 2 4.72 9.22 -7.74
N ALA A 3 3.93 8.44 -6.99
CA ALA A 3 2.48 8.58 -6.94
C ALA A 3 2.05 9.98 -6.46
N ALA A 4 2.77 10.54 -5.50
CA ALA A 4 2.51 11.88 -4.98
C ALA A 4 2.64 12.97 -6.06
N ARG A 5 3.59 12.82 -7.00
CA ARG A 5 3.79 13.78 -8.09
C ARG A 5 2.61 13.78 -9.06
N ILE A 6 2.09 12.60 -9.39
CA ILE A 6 0.93 12.46 -10.27
C ILE A 6 -0.29 13.11 -9.61
N ALA A 7 -0.54 12.78 -8.34
CA ALA A 7 -1.62 13.38 -7.58
C ALA A 7 -1.46 14.90 -7.45
N ALA A 8 -0.25 15.43 -7.24
CA ALA A 8 -0.06 16.88 -7.13
C ALA A 8 -0.55 17.69 -8.35
N GLN A 9 -0.57 17.06 -9.54
CA GLN A 9 -1.09 17.66 -10.78
C GLN A 9 -2.59 17.45 -10.99
N TRP A 10 -3.29 16.83 -10.03
CA TRP A 10 -4.73 16.59 -10.13
C TRP A 10 -5.52 17.90 -10.09
N ARG A 11 -6.59 17.93 -10.88
CA ARG A 11 -7.51 19.04 -11.01
C ARG A 11 -8.06 19.47 -9.65
N ILE A 12 -7.99 20.77 -9.34
CA ILE A 12 -8.37 21.31 -8.03
C ILE A 12 -9.84 21.01 -7.70
N ASP A 13 -10.73 21.15 -8.67
CA ASP A 13 -12.17 20.91 -8.54
C ASP A 13 -12.54 19.43 -8.36
N GLN A 14 -11.58 18.51 -8.54
CA GLN A 14 -11.76 17.07 -8.34
C GLN A 14 -11.04 16.55 -7.09
N ARG A 15 -10.41 17.43 -6.31
CA ARG A 15 -9.75 17.04 -5.06
C ARG A 15 -10.80 16.78 -4.00
N HIS A 16 -10.68 15.64 -3.34
CA HIS A 16 -11.52 15.31 -2.19
C HIS A 16 -11.11 16.15 -0.96
N GLU A 17 -11.94 16.14 0.09
CA GLU A 17 -11.76 16.99 1.29
C GLU A 17 -10.42 16.76 2.01
N ARG A 18 -9.92 15.52 2.01
CA ARG A 18 -8.67 15.10 2.69
C ARG A 18 -7.45 15.14 1.77
N TRP A 19 -7.44 16.07 0.81
CA TRP A 19 -6.45 16.11 -0.26
C TRP A 19 -5.01 16.16 0.23
N ILE A 20 -4.74 16.97 1.27
CA ILE A 20 -3.40 17.12 1.83
C ILE A 20 -2.98 15.82 2.50
N GLU A 21 -3.84 15.20 3.29
CA GLU A 21 -3.55 13.89 3.91
C GLU A 21 -3.29 12.81 2.85
N THR A 22 -4.00 12.83 1.72
CA THR A 22 -3.75 11.92 0.60
C THR A 22 -2.41 12.19 -0.07
N LEU A 23 -2.05 13.44 -0.35
CA LEU A 23 -0.73 13.74 -0.90
C LEU A 23 0.41 13.31 0.04
N VAL A 24 0.24 13.51 1.35
CA VAL A 24 1.20 13.03 2.35
C VAL A 24 1.26 11.50 2.38
N ALA A 25 0.11 10.82 2.36
CA ALA A 25 0.07 9.36 2.33
C ALA A 25 0.73 8.79 1.06
N LEU A 26 0.54 9.42 -0.09
CA LEU A 26 1.19 9.04 -1.35
C LEU A 26 2.70 9.27 -1.31
N ALA A 27 3.15 10.38 -0.73
CA ALA A 27 4.58 10.64 -0.58
C ALA A 27 5.23 9.62 0.36
N GLN A 28 4.57 9.31 1.47
CA GLN A 28 5.01 8.25 2.38
C GLN A 28 5.04 6.89 1.68
N HIS A 29 4.02 6.53 0.90
CA HIS A 29 4.02 5.32 0.08
C HIS A 29 5.23 5.26 -0.86
N ASP A 30 5.55 6.37 -1.54
CA ASP A 30 6.71 6.45 -2.44
C ASP A 30 8.05 6.27 -1.69
N ASP A 31 8.10 6.63 -0.40
CA ASP A 31 9.28 6.54 0.47
C ASP A 31 9.39 5.21 1.26
N GLU A 32 8.34 4.38 1.34
CA GLU A 32 8.36 3.07 2.04
C GLU A 32 9.11 1.96 1.24
N ALA A 33 9.84 2.32 0.19
CA ALA A 33 10.79 1.41 -0.45
C ALA A 33 11.94 1.13 0.55
N GLY A 34 11.92 -0.07 1.15
CA GLY A 34 12.95 -0.51 2.08
C GLY A 34 14.36 -0.51 1.47
N GLU A 35 15.37 -0.72 2.31
CA GLU A 35 16.76 -0.81 1.86
C GLU A 35 16.92 -1.90 0.79
N TRP A 36 17.44 -1.51 -0.38
CA TRP A 36 17.74 -2.32 -1.57
C TRP A 36 18.74 -3.48 -1.34
N ILE A 37 19.04 -3.79 -0.08
CA ILE A 37 20.16 -4.61 0.36
C ILE A 37 19.76 -6.10 0.46
N ALA A 38 18.46 -6.42 0.51
CA ALA A 38 18.02 -7.77 0.86
C ALA A 38 17.76 -8.73 -0.31
N ASP A 39 17.47 -8.26 -1.53
CA ASP A 39 17.03 -9.15 -2.63
C ASP A 39 17.86 -9.00 -3.92
N HIS A 40 18.06 -10.12 -4.61
CA HIS A 40 18.57 -10.14 -5.98
C HIS A 40 17.56 -9.39 -6.86
N HIS A 41 17.82 -8.12 -7.17
CA HIS A 41 17.02 -7.29 -8.08
C HIS A 41 17.52 -7.37 -9.54
N LEU A 42 18.55 -8.18 -9.78
CA LEU A 42 19.15 -8.40 -11.07
C LEU A 42 18.96 -9.87 -11.48
N THR A 43 18.79 -10.11 -12.77
CA THR A 43 18.94 -11.44 -13.37
C THR A 43 20.38 -11.92 -13.21
N ASP A 44 20.63 -13.21 -13.45
CA ASP A 44 21.99 -13.77 -13.47
C ASP A 44 22.91 -13.04 -14.49
N SER A 45 22.32 -12.44 -15.53
CA SER A 45 23.02 -11.64 -16.54
C SER A 45 23.22 -10.16 -16.14
N GLY A 46 22.74 -9.74 -14.96
CA GLY A 46 22.88 -8.37 -14.46
C GLY A 46 21.83 -7.38 -14.98
N ALA A 47 20.78 -7.85 -15.68
CA ALA A 47 19.68 -6.99 -16.10
C ALA A 47 18.69 -6.78 -14.94
N PRO A 48 17.96 -5.65 -14.86
CA PRO A 48 16.89 -5.49 -13.88
C PRO A 48 15.86 -6.62 -13.99
N LEU A 49 15.47 -7.20 -12.84
CA LEU A 49 14.38 -8.16 -12.83
C LEU A 49 13.07 -7.49 -13.23
N ASP A 50 12.36 -8.15 -14.13
CA ASP A 50 10.98 -7.80 -14.43
C ASP A 50 10.12 -8.17 -13.22
N PHE A 51 9.34 -7.21 -12.73
CA PHE A 51 8.41 -7.40 -11.62
C PHE A 51 7.33 -8.45 -11.94
N MET A 52 7.04 -8.69 -13.23
CA MET A 52 6.14 -9.75 -13.71
C MET A 52 6.79 -11.14 -13.70
N LEU A 53 8.13 -11.21 -13.71
CA LEU A 53 8.89 -12.46 -13.62
C LEU A 53 9.16 -12.87 -12.16
N ASN A 54 8.84 -12.00 -11.20
CA ASN A 54 9.17 -12.24 -9.80
C ASN A 54 8.35 -13.40 -9.24
N LYS A 55 9.02 -14.25 -8.44
CA LYS A 55 8.38 -15.30 -7.65
C LYS A 55 7.37 -14.67 -6.68
N LYS A 56 6.37 -15.47 -6.28
CA LYS A 56 5.31 -15.13 -5.32
C LYS A 56 5.82 -14.12 -4.27
N PRO A 57 5.21 -12.93 -4.15
CA PRO A 57 5.72 -11.86 -3.30
C PRO A 57 5.83 -12.29 -1.84
N ALA A 58 6.91 -11.93 -1.17
CA ALA A 58 7.08 -12.21 0.25
C ALA A 58 6.15 -11.32 1.07
N LEU A 59 5.28 -11.92 1.90
CA LEU A 59 4.33 -11.20 2.74
C LEU A 59 4.98 -10.32 3.83
N HIS A 60 6.26 -10.52 4.14
CA HIS A 60 6.96 -9.76 5.17
C HIS A 60 6.91 -8.25 4.93
N GLN A 61 7.18 -7.80 3.70
CA GLN A 61 7.21 -6.38 3.37
C GLN A 61 5.81 -5.72 3.47
N PRO A 62 4.73 -6.31 2.90
CA PRO A 62 3.36 -5.82 3.10
C PRO A 62 2.95 -5.69 4.57
N TRP A 63 3.34 -6.65 5.41
CA TRP A 63 3.11 -6.58 6.85
C TRP A 63 3.85 -5.39 7.48
N LEU A 64 5.13 -5.23 7.17
CA LEU A 64 5.96 -4.15 7.72
C LEU A 64 5.43 -2.77 7.31
N VAL A 65 5.14 -2.58 6.02
CA VAL A 65 4.65 -1.30 5.49
C VAL A 65 3.30 -0.91 6.10
N THR A 66 2.35 -1.86 6.18
CA THR A 66 1.04 -1.57 6.80
C THR A 66 1.14 -1.29 8.30
N GLN A 67 2.07 -1.95 9.01
CA GLN A 67 2.34 -1.66 10.42
C GLN A 67 3.04 -0.31 10.61
N ASN A 68 4.00 0.07 9.75
CA ASN A 68 4.71 1.34 9.87
C ASN A 68 3.79 2.54 9.66
N LEU A 69 2.95 2.48 8.62
CA LEU A 69 2.08 3.60 8.26
C LEU A 69 0.99 3.87 9.31
N GLN A 70 0.65 2.89 10.15
CA GLN A 70 -0.26 3.12 11.29
C GLN A 70 0.28 4.17 12.28
N TYR A 71 1.60 4.31 12.38
CA TYR A 71 2.26 5.30 13.23
C TYR A 71 2.45 6.66 12.53
N LYS A 72 2.27 6.71 11.21
CA LYS A 72 2.39 7.93 10.39
C LYS A 72 1.04 8.64 10.17
N GLY A 73 -0.06 7.94 10.40
CA GLY A 73 -1.40 8.51 10.42
C GLY A 73 -2.46 7.50 9.97
N GLN A 74 -3.65 7.55 10.60
CA GLN A 74 -4.72 6.61 10.30
C GLN A 74 -5.22 6.69 8.85
N TRP A 75 -5.16 7.86 8.22
CA TRP A 75 -5.53 8.02 6.81
C TRP A 75 -4.56 7.28 5.89
N ALA A 76 -3.26 7.46 6.09
CA ALA A 76 -2.23 6.75 5.33
C ALA A 76 -2.31 5.23 5.54
N ALA A 77 -2.52 4.80 6.79
CA ALA A 77 -2.72 3.40 7.15
C ALA A 77 -3.95 2.78 6.44
N LEU A 78 -5.05 3.53 6.36
CA LEU A 78 -6.25 3.10 5.64
C LEU A 78 -6.00 2.94 4.14
N LEU A 79 -5.41 3.95 3.50
CA LEU A 79 -5.16 3.91 2.05
C LEU A 79 -4.17 2.81 1.67
N ILE A 80 -3.08 2.64 2.43
CA ILE A 80 -2.13 1.56 2.14
C ILE A 80 -2.75 0.19 2.36
N SER A 81 -3.58 0.01 3.39
CA SER A 81 -4.26 -1.26 3.63
C SER A 81 -5.22 -1.61 2.51
N MET A 82 -5.94 -0.61 1.98
CA MET A 82 -6.80 -0.79 0.79
C MET A 82 -5.98 -1.18 -0.44
N HIS A 83 -4.84 -0.53 -0.66
CA HIS A 83 -3.92 -0.87 -1.72
C HIS A 83 -3.38 -2.31 -1.59
N MET A 84 -2.98 -2.73 -0.39
CA MET A 84 -2.49 -4.08 -0.14
C MET A 84 -3.58 -5.14 -0.35
N VAL A 85 -4.83 -4.88 0.08
CA VAL A 85 -5.95 -5.77 -0.20
C VAL A 85 -6.16 -5.92 -1.71
N PHE A 86 -6.16 -4.80 -2.45
CA PHE A 86 -6.30 -4.83 -3.91
C PHE A 86 -5.18 -5.63 -4.59
N LEU A 87 -3.92 -5.45 -4.17
CA LEU A 87 -2.78 -6.16 -4.76
C LEU A 87 -2.78 -7.66 -4.47
N TYR A 88 -3.19 -8.06 -3.26
CA TYR A 88 -3.01 -9.43 -2.78
C TYR A 88 -4.29 -10.27 -2.75
N GLU A 89 -5.47 -9.69 -3.00
CA GLU A 89 -6.74 -10.43 -3.12
C GLU A 89 -6.66 -11.62 -4.11
N PRO A 90 -6.02 -11.50 -5.30
CA PRO A 90 -5.90 -12.64 -6.22
C PRO A 90 -5.11 -13.82 -5.64
N LEU A 91 -4.23 -13.60 -4.67
CA LEU A 91 -3.36 -14.62 -4.08
C LEU A 91 -3.98 -15.32 -2.86
N GLN A 92 -5.21 -14.96 -2.47
CA GLN A 92 -5.84 -15.46 -1.24
C GLN A 92 -6.01 -16.99 -1.20
N ASP A 93 -6.24 -17.61 -2.36
CA ASP A 93 -6.47 -19.05 -2.49
C ASP A 93 -5.16 -19.82 -2.74
N GLU A 94 -4.06 -19.11 -3.03
CA GLU A 94 -2.74 -19.70 -3.26
C GLU A 94 -1.94 -19.90 -1.97
N ASP A 95 -2.24 -19.16 -0.90
CA ASP A 95 -1.61 -19.29 0.41
C ASP A 95 -2.56 -18.92 1.55
N PRO A 96 -2.73 -19.77 2.56
CA PRO A 96 -3.44 -19.41 3.78
C PRO A 96 -2.89 -18.13 4.44
N LYS A 97 -1.59 -17.83 4.29
CA LYS A 97 -1.00 -16.61 4.86
C LYS A 97 -1.54 -15.33 4.21
N PHE A 98 -1.79 -15.34 2.89
CA PHE A 98 -2.40 -14.20 2.20
C PHE A 98 -3.83 -14.00 2.69
N LYS A 99 -4.61 -15.08 2.81
CA LYS A 99 -5.96 -15.02 3.37
C LYS A 99 -5.98 -14.41 4.78
N THR A 100 -5.09 -14.85 5.67
CA THR A 100 -4.98 -14.28 7.03
C THR A 100 -4.64 -12.78 6.99
N PHE A 101 -3.64 -12.39 6.20
CA PHE A 101 -3.26 -10.99 6.02
C PHE A 101 -4.46 -10.14 5.55
N LEU A 102 -5.17 -10.58 4.51
CA LEU A 102 -6.33 -9.86 3.96
C LEU A 102 -7.45 -9.68 4.99
N VAL A 103 -7.75 -10.73 5.77
CA VAL A 103 -8.77 -10.65 6.84
C VAL A 103 -8.38 -9.62 7.90
N GLU A 104 -7.12 -9.59 8.30
CA GLU A 104 -6.61 -8.62 9.27
C GLU A 104 -6.65 -7.19 8.72
N GLN A 105 -6.21 -6.98 7.47
CA GLN A 105 -6.30 -5.68 6.80
C GLN A 105 -7.74 -5.17 6.73
N LEU A 106 -8.70 -6.01 6.30
CA LEU A 106 -10.12 -5.64 6.24
C LEU A 106 -10.71 -5.28 7.62
N LYS A 107 -10.24 -5.93 8.69
CA LYS A 107 -10.62 -5.58 10.07
C LYS A 107 -10.06 -4.22 10.48
N LEU A 108 -8.78 -3.95 10.19
CA LEU A 108 -8.15 -2.66 10.48
C LEU A 108 -8.80 -1.51 9.71
N GLN A 109 -9.11 -1.70 8.43
CA GLN A 109 -9.82 -0.70 7.63
C GLN A 109 -11.17 -0.30 8.25
N LYS A 110 -11.92 -1.25 8.82
CA LYS A 110 -13.17 -0.92 9.54
C LYS A 110 -12.90 -0.04 10.76
N SER A 111 -11.86 -0.36 11.53
CA SER A 111 -11.46 0.42 12.71
C SER A 111 -11.04 1.85 12.34
N TRP A 112 -10.16 2.00 11.34
CA TRP A 112 -9.68 3.32 10.91
C TRP A 112 -10.78 4.16 10.28
N ARG A 113 -11.68 3.57 9.47
CA ARG A 113 -12.84 4.30 8.94
C ARG A 113 -13.72 4.85 10.05
N LEU A 114 -13.96 4.07 11.11
CA LEU A 114 -14.73 4.53 12.27
C LEU A 114 -14.02 5.69 12.99
N ALA A 115 -12.71 5.57 13.24
CA ALA A 115 -11.93 6.61 13.91
C ALA A 115 -11.86 7.92 13.10
N LEU A 116 -11.70 7.81 11.78
CA LEU A 116 -11.66 8.93 10.84
C LEU A 116 -13.03 9.50 10.48
N LYS A 117 -14.11 8.82 10.90
CA LYS A 117 -15.51 9.14 10.57
C LYS A 117 -15.76 9.22 9.06
N VAL A 118 -15.20 8.27 8.30
CA VAL A 118 -15.36 8.18 6.84
C VAL A 118 -16.09 6.89 6.45
N SER A 119 -16.92 6.96 5.43
CA SER A 119 -17.66 5.85 4.85
C SER A 119 -16.87 5.13 3.76
N LYS A 120 -17.30 3.90 3.40
CA LYS A 120 -16.74 3.16 2.25
C LYS A 120 -17.05 3.82 0.88
N LYS A 121 -17.87 4.87 0.84
CA LYS A 121 -18.12 5.62 -0.40
C LYS A 121 -17.09 6.74 -0.58
N GLU A 122 -16.52 7.22 0.52
CA GLU A 122 -15.53 8.31 0.54
C GLU A 122 -14.09 7.81 0.37
N VAL A 123 -13.86 6.51 0.58
CA VAL A 123 -12.59 5.81 0.36
C VAL A 123 -12.75 4.60 -0.51
#